data_AF-A0A967T6D1-F1
#
_entry.id   AF-A0A967T6D1-F1
#
_cell.length_a   1.000
_cell.length_b   1.000
_cell.length_c   1.000
_cell.angle_alpha   90.00
_cell.angle_beta   90.00
_cell.angle_gamma   90.00
#
_symmetry.space_group_name_H-M   'P 1'
#
loop_
_entity.id
_entity.type
_entity.pdbx_description
1 polymer ?
#
loop_
_entity_poly.entity_id
_entity_poly.type
_entity_poly.pdbx_seq_one_letter_code
_entity_poly.pdbx_strand_id
1 'polypeptide(L)' 'MSITAPCTALTKRYEHVQNAGDLAGITPQQIEHFFEHYTDLEPGKWVKIGDWRGADDAKRLISQAIQRAS' A
#
# COMPACT_ATOMS: atom_id res chain seq x y z
N MET A 1 -4.99 -3.92 1.34
CA MET A 1 -4.23 -2.70 1.72
C MET A 1 -3.97 -1.89 0.45
N SER A 2 -4.02 -0.56 0.53
CA SER A 2 -3.63 0.35 -0.55
C SER A 2 -2.70 1.42 0.00
N ILE A 3 -1.66 1.78 -0.76
CA ILE A 3 -0.71 2.84 -0.40
C ILE A 3 -0.94 4.02 -1.35
N THR A 4 -0.85 5.24 -0.81
CA THR A 4 -1.09 6.47 -1.56
C THR A 4 -0.02 7.50 -1.21
N ALA A 5 0.26 8.40 -2.16
CA ALA A 5 1.15 9.52 -1.96
C ALA A 5 0.37 10.83 -2.13
N PRO A 6 0.77 11.92 -1.45
CA PRO A 6 0.21 13.24 -1.66
C PRO A 6 0.28 13.69 -3.12
N CYS A 7 -0.72 14.47 -3.56
CA CYS A 7 -0.71 15.09 -4.88
C CYS A 7 0.43 16.13 -4.99
N THR A 8 0.87 16.37 -6.22
CA THR A 8 1.96 17.32 -6.54
C THR A 8 1.65 18.75 -6.09
N ALA A 9 0.37 19.12 -6.04
CA ALA A 9 -0.09 20.42 -5.52
C ALA A 9 0.22 20.59 -4.02
N LEU A 10 0.26 19.51 -3.24
CA LEU A 10 0.62 19.56 -1.83
C LEU A 10 2.13 19.47 -1.63
N THR A 11 2.82 18.63 -2.41
CA THR A 11 4.28 18.53 -2.35
C THR A 11 4.88 17.92 -3.61
N LYS A 12 6.02 18.45 -4.06
CA LYS A 12 6.81 17.89 -5.16
C LYS A 12 7.63 16.65 -4.79
N ARG A 13 7.70 16.30 -3.49
CA ARG A 13 8.53 15.19 -3.00
C ARG A 13 8.20 13.85 -3.68
N TYR A 14 6.95 13.63 -4.05
CA TYR A 14 6.45 12.38 -4.63
C TYR A 14 6.08 12.51 -6.11
N GLU A 15 6.50 13.58 -6.80
CA GLU A 15 6.13 13.83 -8.20
C GLU A 15 6.54 12.68 -9.14
N HIS A 16 7.67 12.03 -8.85
CA HIS A 16 8.19 10.89 -9.61
C HIS A 16 7.62 9.54 -9.18
N VAL A 17 6.77 9.48 -8.13
CA VAL A 17 6.24 8.23 -7.59
C VAL A 17 4.87 7.96 -8.22
N GLN A 18 4.84 7.08 -9.22
CA GLN A 18 3.61 6.68 -9.92
C GLN A 18 3.16 5.27 -9.51
N ASN A 19 4.09 4.42 -9.09
CA ASN A 19 3.85 3.07 -8.61
C ASN A 19 4.69 2.78 -7.36
N ALA A 20 4.34 1.69 -6.65
CA ALA A 20 5.10 1.27 -5.46
C ALA A 20 6.58 0.98 -5.77
N GLY A 21 6.90 0.54 -6.99
CA GLY A 21 8.27 0.32 -7.44
C GLY A 21 9.11 1.59 -7.60
N ASP A 22 8.48 2.77 -7.64
CA ASP A 22 9.17 4.05 -7.73
C ASP A 22 9.62 4.57 -6.35
N LEU A 23 9.20 3.90 -5.27
CA LEU A 23 9.68 4.17 -3.92
C LEU A 23 11.13 3.68 -3.78
N ALA A 24 11.88 4.29 -2.86
CA ALA A 24 13.18 3.76 -2.46
C ALA A 24 13.02 2.29 -2.03
N GLY A 25 13.88 1.40 -2.54
CA GLY A 25 13.70 -0.06 -2.38
C GLY A 25 13.59 -0.55 -0.92
N ILE A 26 14.11 0.20 0.04
CA ILE A 26 13.97 -0.09 1.48
C ILE A 26 12.53 0.13 1.99
N THR A 27 11.76 1.04 1.39
CA THR A 27 10.43 1.42 1.86
C THR A 27 9.41 0.28 1.71
N PRO A 28 9.29 -0.39 0.55
CA PRO A 28 8.44 -1.57 0.43
C PRO A 28 8.83 -2.68 1.43
N GLN A 29 10.13 -2.94 1.61
CA GLN A 29 10.63 -3.97 2.53
C GLN A 29 10.28 -3.66 3.98
N GLN A 30 10.39 -2.40 4.41
CA GLN A 30 9.98 -1.97 5.75
C GLN A 30 8.49 -2.13 5.98
N ILE A 31 7.67 -1.87 4.95
CA ILE A 31 6.22 -2.05 5.02
C ILE A 31 5.87 -3.53 5.15
N GLU A 32 6.47 -4.39 4.31
CA GLU A 32 6.27 -5.85 4.39
C GLU A 32 6.63 -6.38 5.78
N HIS A 33 7.84 -6.06 6.26
CA HIS A 33 8.31 -6.48 7.57
C HIS A 33 7.38 -6.02 8.71
N PHE A 34 6.91 -4.78 8.66
CA PHE A 34 5.95 -4.29 9.64
C PHE A 34 4.67 -5.15 9.66
N PHE A 35 4.09 -5.44 8.49
CA PHE A 35 2.83 -6.20 8.43
C PHE A 35 3.00 -7.69 8.73
N GLU A 36 4.18 -8.26 8.53
CA GLU A 36 4.48 -9.63 8.94
C GLU A 36 4.52 -9.78 10.46
N HIS A 37 5.06 -8.77 11.17
CA HIS A 37 5.34 -8.88 12.60
C HIS A 37 4.34 -8.16 13.51
N TYR A 38 3.51 -7.24 13.02
CA TYR A 38 2.68 -6.41 13.92
C TYR A 38 1.66 -7.23 14.74
N THR A 39 1.34 -8.45 14.33
CA THR A 39 0.42 -9.36 15.04
C THR A 39 1.11 -10.43 15.88
N ASP A 40 2.44 -10.46 15.98
CA ASP A 40 3.18 -11.55 16.64
C ASP A 40 2.76 -11.79 18.10
N LEU A 41 2.27 -10.75 18.77
CA LEU A 41 1.80 -10.81 20.16
C LEU A 41 0.29 -11.02 20.30
N GLU A 42 -0.43 -11.28 19.21
CA GLU A 42 -1.87 -11.52 19.19
C GLU A 42 -2.16 -13.01 18.95
N PRO A 43 -2.43 -13.81 20.01
CA PRO A 43 -2.59 -15.25 19.88
C PRO A 43 -3.67 -15.64 18.85
N GLY A 44 -3.30 -16.52 17.92
CA GLY A 44 -4.19 -17.01 16.87
C GLY A 44 -4.33 -16.08 15.66
N LYS A 45 -3.70 -14.90 15.67
CA LYS A 45 -3.59 -14.04 14.48
C LYS A 45 -2.28 -14.27 13.75
N TRP A 46 -2.38 -14.28 12.44
CA TRP A 46 -1.25 -14.33 11.52
C TRP A 46 -1.64 -13.55 10.27
N VAL A 47 -0.65 -12.99 9.60
CA VAL A 47 -0.84 -12.27 8.34
C VAL A 47 -0.04 -12.95 7.26
N LYS A 48 -0.64 -13.03 6.06
CA LYS A 48 0.07 -13.41 4.84
C LYS A 48 0.16 -12.21 3.93
N ILE A 49 1.38 -11.81 3.63
CA ILE A 49 1.64 -10.76 2.66
C ILE A 49 1.49 -11.33 1.25
N GLY A 50 0.78 -10.58 0.39
CA GLY A 50 0.66 -10.87 -1.03
C GLY A 50 1.56 -9.93 -1.85
N ASP A 51 1.51 -10.06 -3.16
CA ASP A 51 2.37 -9.25 -4.03
C ASP A 51 1.97 -7.77 -4.07
N TRP A 52 2.97 -6.93 -4.32
CA TRP A 52 2.75 -5.56 -4.76
C TRP A 52 2.09 -5.52 -6.13
N ARG A 53 1.15 -4.59 -6.29
CA ARG A 53 0.43 -4.34 -7.54
C ARG A 53 0.50 -2.84 -7.89
N GLY A 54 0.29 -2.52 -9.15
CA GLY A 54 0.40 -1.15 -9.66
C GLY A 54 -0.75 -0.23 -9.24
N ALA A 55 -0.63 1.06 -9.56
CA ALA A 55 -1.64 2.06 -9.20
C ALA A 55 -3.03 1.78 -9.79
N ASP A 56 -3.11 1.14 -10.95
CA ASP A 56 -4.40 0.85 -11.60
C ASP A 56 -5.20 -0.24 -10.87
N ASP A 57 -4.52 -1.24 -10.29
CA ASP A 57 -5.17 -2.20 -9.40
C ASP A 57 -5.72 -1.52 -8.14
N ALA A 58 -4.95 -0.59 -7.57
CA ALA A 58 -5.40 0.18 -6.41
C ALA A 58 -6.65 1.02 -6.74
N LYS A 59 -6.67 1.73 -7.87
CA LYS A 59 -7.85 2.49 -8.33
C LYS A 59 -9.05 1.58 -8.51
N ARG A 60 -8.88 0.43 -9.16
CA ARG A 60 -9.96 -0.56 -9.36
C ARG A 60 -10.54 -1.05 -8.04
N LEU A 61 -9.69 -1.37 -7.06
CA LEU A 61 -10.13 -1.81 -5.73
C LEU A 61 -10.92 -0.71 -5.00
N ILE A 62 -10.48 0.55 -5.09
CA ILE A 62 -11.21 1.69 -4.52
C ILE A 62 -12.59 1.85 -5.16
N SER A 63 -12.67 1.82 -6.49
CA SER A 63 -13.96 1.89 -7.19
C SER A 63 -14.89 0.74 -6.81
N GLN A 64 -14.38 -0.50 -6.71
CA GLN A 64 -15.15 -1.65 -6.26
C GLN A 64 -15.62 -1.51 -4.81
N ALA A 65 -14.80 -0.96 -3.92
CA ALA A 65 -15.17 -0.74 -2.52
C ALA A 65 -16.29 0.31 -2.40
N ILE A 66 -16.20 1.42 -3.16
CA ILE A 66 -17.25 2.44 -3.23
C ILE A 66 -18.58 1.82 -3.71
N GLN A 67 -18.54 1.01 -4.77
CA GLN A 67 -19.73 0.35 -5.32
C GLN A 67 -20.36 -0.67 -4.35
N ARG A 68 -19.57 -1.33 -3.50
CA ARG A 68 -20.09 -2.27 -2.49
C ARG A 68 -20.70 -1.55 -1.28
N ALA A 69 -20.31 -0.31 -1.05
CA ALA A 69 -20.80 0.49 0.07
C ALA A 69 -22.08 1.27 -0.25
N SER A 70 -22.43 1.40 -1.55
CA SER A 70 -23.71 1.93 -2.04
C SER A 70 -24.78 0.85 -2.08
#